data_AF-A0A942D3A5-F1
#
_entry.id   AF-A0A942D3A5-F1
#
_cell.length_a   1.000
_cell.length_b   1.000
_cell.length_c   1.000
_cell.angle_alpha   90.00
_cell.angle_beta   90.00
_cell.angle_gamma   90.00
#
_symmetry.space_group_name_H-M   'P 1'
#
loop_
_entity.id
_entity.type
_entity.pdbx_description
1 polymer ?
#
loop_
_entity_poly.entity_id
_entity_poly.type
_entity_poly.pdbx_seq_one_letter_code
_entity_poly.pdbx_strand_id
1 'polypeptide(L)'
;MRTRPQTAAPDLGERPRTEAAISVRGLKKSFGAVEAVRGIDLDVPHGEIFAFLGPNGAGKTTTVEILEGFQRADAGAVSVLGADPARAPRGWRERVGIVLQESPGEIELTVQECMEFYAGLYTAPRGVEETLAQVGLRGAEGQKSMDLSGGQRRRLDVALALIGDPELLFLDEPTTGFDPSARRQFWDVIAGLRELGKTIFLTTHYMDEA
;
A
#
# COMPACT_ATOMS: atom_id res chain seq x y z
N MET A 1 -10.96 -44.21 -38.46
CA MET A 1 -11.11 -42.77 -38.12
C MET A 1 -10.84 -42.63 -36.63
N ARG A 2 -9.66 -42.13 -36.27
CA ARG A 2 -9.15 -42.07 -34.88
C ARG A 2 -9.58 -40.74 -34.25
N THR A 3 -10.44 -40.76 -33.24
CA THR A 3 -10.68 -39.60 -32.37
C THR A 3 -9.91 -39.83 -31.07
N ARG A 4 -8.90 -38.98 -30.84
CA ARG A 4 -8.18 -38.90 -29.56
C ARG A 4 -9.12 -38.28 -28.52
N PRO A 5 -9.23 -38.83 -27.29
CA PRO A 5 -9.82 -38.08 -26.19
C PRO A 5 -8.86 -36.96 -25.77
N GLN A 6 -9.41 -35.75 -25.66
CA GLN A 6 -8.71 -34.54 -25.23
C GLN A 6 -8.50 -34.64 -23.71
N THR A 7 -7.24 -34.74 -23.29
CA THR A 7 -6.83 -34.72 -21.88
C THR A 7 -7.25 -33.38 -21.27
N ALA A 8 -8.19 -33.41 -20.32
CA ALA A 8 -8.53 -32.27 -19.51
C ALA A 8 -7.30 -31.85 -18.69
N ALA A 9 -7.02 -30.54 -18.66
CA ALA A 9 -6.00 -29.96 -17.80
C ALA A 9 -6.31 -30.27 -16.32
N PRO A 10 -5.30 -30.50 -15.48
CA PRO A 10 -5.52 -30.85 -14.09
C PRO A 10 -6.19 -29.69 -13.34
N ASP A 11 -7.24 -30.03 -12.61
CA ASP A 11 -7.87 -29.21 -11.59
C ASP A 11 -6.81 -28.81 -10.57
N LEU A 12 -6.38 -27.55 -10.61
CA LEU A 12 -5.46 -26.97 -9.63
C LEU A 12 -6.24 -26.80 -8.34
N GLY A 13 -6.27 -27.89 -7.57
CA GLY A 13 -7.03 -28.04 -6.35
C GLY A 13 -6.99 -26.80 -5.46
N GLU A 14 -8.15 -26.50 -4.88
CA GLU A 14 -8.35 -25.51 -3.83
C GLU A 14 -7.30 -25.72 -2.74
N ARG A 15 -6.23 -24.92 -2.80
CA ARG A 15 -5.43 -24.65 -1.62
C ARG A 15 -6.38 -24.02 -0.60
N PRO A 16 -6.34 -24.43 0.68
CA PRO A 16 -7.11 -23.75 1.71
C PRO A 16 -6.75 -22.27 1.63
N ARG A 17 -7.74 -21.43 1.33
CA ARG A 17 -7.56 -19.98 1.23
C ARG A 17 -7.12 -19.50 2.61
N THR A 18 -5.82 -19.36 2.81
CA THR A 18 -5.30 -18.43 3.80
C THR A 18 -6.03 -17.12 3.53
N GLU A 19 -6.80 -16.64 4.51
CA GLU A 19 -7.66 -15.47 4.37
C GLU A 19 -6.84 -14.33 3.75
N ALA A 20 -7.24 -13.83 2.59
CA ALA A 20 -6.45 -12.82 1.88
C ALA A 20 -6.57 -11.47 2.61
N ALA A 21 -5.48 -10.73 2.71
CA ALA A 21 -5.50 -9.36 3.21
C ALA A 21 -6.33 -8.43 2.31
N ILE A 22 -6.31 -8.68 1.00
CA ILE A 22 -7.16 -8.01 0.01
C ILE A 22 -7.80 -9.08 -0.87
N SER A 23 -9.12 -9.03 -1.05
CA SER A 23 -9.86 -9.87 -1.98
C SER A 23 -10.84 -9.01 -2.77
N VAL A 24 -10.67 -8.99 -4.08
CA VAL A 24 -11.49 -8.24 -5.03
C VAL A 24 -12.08 -9.20 -6.05
N ARG A 25 -13.38 -9.08 -6.32
CA ARG A 25 -14.07 -9.87 -7.36
C ARG A 25 -14.90 -8.97 -8.27
N GLY A 26 -14.60 -8.99 -9.57
CA GLY A 26 -15.33 -8.28 -10.61
C GLY A 26 -15.44 -6.77 -10.38
N LEU A 27 -14.42 -6.12 -9.80
CA LEU A 27 -14.48 -4.71 -9.43
C LEU A 27 -14.62 -3.81 -10.67
N LYS A 28 -15.61 -2.91 -10.63
CA LYS A 28 -15.86 -1.93 -11.69
C LYS A 28 -16.00 -0.52 -11.13
N LYS A 29 -15.52 0.45 -11.90
CA LYS A 29 -15.68 1.88 -11.61
C LYS A 29 -15.73 2.70 -12.90
N SER A 30 -16.72 3.57 -12.97
CA SER A 30 -16.93 4.51 -14.07
C SER A 30 -17.11 5.94 -13.56
N PHE A 31 -16.58 6.90 -14.31
CA PHE A 31 -16.79 8.33 -14.11
C PHE A 31 -17.46 8.90 -15.37
N GLY A 32 -18.79 9.05 -15.31
CA GLY A 32 -19.59 9.40 -16.49
C GLY A 32 -19.44 8.33 -17.58
N ALA A 33 -18.93 8.72 -18.75
CA ALA A 33 -18.70 7.81 -19.87
C ALA A 33 -17.37 7.03 -19.80
N VAL A 34 -16.49 7.37 -18.85
CA VAL A 34 -15.16 6.75 -18.75
C VAL A 34 -15.21 5.56 -17.80
N GLU A 35 -15.00 4.35 -18.30
CA GLU A 35 -14.80 3.14 -17.49
C GLU A 35 -13.36 3.07 -17.00
N ALA A 36 -13.11 3.56 -15.79
CA ALA A 36 -11.79 3.59 -15.16
C ALA A 36 -11.31 2.20 -14.71
N VAL A 37 -12.22 1.35 -14.24
CA VAL A 37 -11.94 -0.06 -13.86
C VAL A 37 -12.99 -0.96 -14.48
N ARG A 38 -12.56 -1.98 -15.23
CA ARG A 38 -13.41 -2.78 -16.14
C ARG A 38 -13.65 -4.23 -15.73
N GLY A 39 -13.67 -4.51 -14.42
CA GLY A 39 -13.82 -5.87 -13.89
C GLY A 39 -12.46 -6.49 -13.62
N ILE A 40 -11.94 -6.26 -12.42
CA ILE A 40 -10.71 -6.90 -11.94
C ILE A 40 -11.00 -7.92 -10.83
N ASP A 41 -10.26 -9.01 -10.87
CA ASP A 41 -10.19 -10.02 -9.79
C ASP A 41 -8.76 -10.01 -9.24
N LEU A 42 -8.63 -9.94 -7.92
CA LEU A 42 -7.33 -9.84 -7.24
C LEU A 42 -7.42 -10.48 -5.86
N ASP A 43 -6.39 -11.24 -5.49
CA ASP A 43 -6.16 -11.70 -4.12
C ASP A 43 -4.73 -11.33 -3.71
N VAL A 44 -4.58 -10.70 -2.55
CA VAL A 44 -3.29 -10.39 -1.92
C VAL A 44 -3.24 -11.09 -0.55
N PRO A 45 -2.36 -12.08 -0.37
CA PRO A 45 -2.17 -12.73 0.93
C PRO A 45 -1.62 -11.78 2.00
N HIS A 46 -1.84 -12.12 3.27
CA HIS A 46 -1.17 -11.42 4.38
C HIS A 46 0.35 -11.61 4.32
N GLY A 47 1.10 -10.56 4.68
CA GLY A 47 2.56 -10.61 4.79
C GLY A 47 3.30 -10.62 3.43
N GLU A 48 2.61 -10.26 2.35
CA GLU A 48 3.18 -10.15 1.02
C GLU A 48 3.35 -8.69 0.58
N ILE A 49 4.32 -8.47 -0.31
CA ILE A 49 4.45 -7.25 -1.07
C ILE A 49 3.80 -7.51 -2.43
N PHE A 50 2.76 -6.76 -2.74
CA PHE A 50 2.05 -6.83 -4.01
C PHE A 50 2.22 -5.52 -4.77
N ALA A 51 2.78 -5.62 -5.99
CA ALA A 51 2.93 -4.50 -6.89
C ALA A 51 1.81 -4.52 -7.95
N PHE A 52 1.04 -3.44 -8.05
CA PHE A 52 -0.01 -3.25 -9.03
C PHE A 52 0.48 -2.37 -10.18
N LEU A 53 0.85 -3.01 -11.29
CA LEU A 53 1.51 -2.38 -12.42
C LEU A 53 0.56 -2.05 -13.56
N GLY A 54 0.83 -0.92 -14.20
CA GLY A 54 0.13 -0.51 -15.40
C GLY A 54 0.51 0.92 -15.84
N PRO A 55 0.26 1.28 -17.11
CA PRO A 55 0.50 2.64 -17.60
C PRO A 55 -0.41 3.66 -16.89
N ASN A 56 -0.10 4.94 -17.10
CA ASN A 56 -0.96 6.02 -16.61
C ASN A 56 -2.35 5.93 -17.26
N GLY A 57 -3.40 6.13 -16.46
CA GLY A 57 -4.78 5.95 -16.90
C GLY A 57 -5.28 4.50 -16.93
N ALA A 58 -4.48 3.51 -16.50
CA ALA A 58 -4.93 2.12 -16.40
C ALA A 58 -5.92 1.83 -15.25
N GLY A 59 -6.26 2.84 -14.44
CA GLY A 59 -7.14 2.69 -13.29
C GLY A 59 -6.46 2.27 -11.98
N LYS A 60 -5.12 2.39 -11.89
CA LYS A 60 -4.33 2.07 -10.67
C LYS A 60 -4.81 2.87 -9.47
N THR A 61 -4.71 4.20 -9.54
CA THR A 61 -5.16 5.13 -8.49
C THR A 61 -6.63 4.91 -8.15
N THR A 62 -7.51 4.77 -9.14
CA THR A 62 -8.93 4.47 -8.89
C THR A 62 -9.14 3.15 -8.14
N THR A 63 -8.35 2.12 -8.45
CA THR A 63 -8.41 0.83 -7.74
C THR A 63 -7.92 1.00 -6.30
N VAL A 64 -6.78 1.66 -6.10
CA VAL A 64 -6.19 1.95 -4.78
C VAL A 64 -7.15 2.74 -3.91
N GLU A 65 -7.70 3.84 -4.41
CA GLU A 65 -8.66 4.67 -3.66
C GLU A 65 -9.91 3.88 -3.23
N ILE A 66 -10.33 2.87 -4.01
CA ILE A 66 -11.42 1.97 -3.63
C ILE A 66 -10.99 1.03 -2.51
N LEU A 67 -9.78 0.47 -2.57
CA LEU A 67 -9.22 -0.40 -1.54
C LEU A 67 -8.95 0.35 -0.22
N GLU A 68 -8.57 1.62 -0.30
CA GLU A 68 -8.38 2.53 0.83
C GLU A 68 -9.71 3.03 1.41
N GLY A 69 -10.80 2.91 0.65
CA GLY A 69 -12.14 3.36 1.05
C GLY A 69 -12.41 4.85 0.81
N PHE A 70 -11.55 5.55 0.08
CA PHE A 70 -11.79 6.93 -0.38
C PHE A 70 -12.80 6.99 -1.54
N GLN A 71 -12.89 5.91 -2.33
CA GLN A 71 -13.86 5.79 -3.41
C GLN A 71 -14.75 4.57 -3.24
N ARG A 72 -15.99 4.69 -3.74
CA ARG A 72 -16.91 3.55 -3.86
C ARG A 72 -16.80 2.90 -5.22
N ALA A 73 -16.71 1.57 -5.24
CA ALA A 73 -16.95 0.76 -6.43
C ALA A 73 -18.39 0.94 -6.94
N ASP A 74 -18.58 0.83 -8.25
CA ASP A 74 -19.92 0.81 -8.85
C ASP A 74 -20.49 -0.62 -8.90
N ALA A 75 -19.61 -1.62 -9.03
CA ALA A 75 -19.97 -3.04 -8.96
C ALA A 75 -18.76 -3.90 -8.52
N GLY A 76 -19.05 -5.16 -8.20
CA GLY A 76 -18.08 -6.12 -7.68
C GLY A 76 -18.12 -6.23 -6.15
N ALA A 77 -17.26 -7.10 -5.61
CA ALA A 77 -17.06 -7.29 -4.19
C ALA A 77 -15.64 -6.91 -3.81
N VAL A 78 -15.48 -6.16 -2.71
CA VAL A 78 -14.20 -5.73 -2.18
C VAL A 78 -14.15 -6.10 -0.70
N SER A 79 -13.06 -6.75 -0.29
CA SER A 79 -12.74 -7.00 1.11
C SER A 79 -11.27 -6.66 1.33
N VAL A 80 -11.00 -5.86 2.35
CA VAL A 80 -9.66 -5.49 2.82
C VAL A 80 -9.63 -5.72 4.33
N LEU A 81 -8.75 -6.61 4.77
CA LEU A 81 -8.64 -7.05 6.16
C LEU A 81 -9.98 -7.51 6.76
N GLY A 82 -10.78 -8.21 5.94
CA GLY A 82 -12.09 -8.76 6.31
C GLY A 82 -13.27 -7.78 6.24
N ALA A 83 -13.06 -6.52 5.83
CA ALA A 83 -14.12 -5.52 5.73
C ALA A 83 -14.27 -4.92 4.33
N ASP A 84 -15.46 -4.51 3.95
CA ASP A 84 -15.67 -3.62 2.80
C ASP A 84 -15.19 -2.20 3.17
N PRO A 85 -14.13 -1.66 2.53
CA PRO A 85 -13.57 -0.34 2.85
C PRO A 85 -14.62 0.78 2.83
N ALA A 86 -15.59 0.71 1.91
CA ALA A 86 -16.63 1.73 1.75
C ALA A 86 -17.67 1.74 2.89
N ARG A 87 -17.60 0.77 3.81
CA ARG A 87 -18.49 0.60 4.98
C ARG A 87 -17.72 0.27 6.25
N ALA A 88 -16.38 0.35 6.22
CA ALA A 88 -15.54 -0.13 7.30
C ALA A 88 -15.71 0.72 8.58
N PRO A 89 -15.70 0.08 9.77
CA PRO A 89 -15.79 0.79 11.04
C PRO A 89 -14.54 1.65 11.28
N ARG A 90 -14.60 2.59 12.23
CA ARG A 90 -13.46 3.48 12.52
C ARG A 90 -12.17 2.72 12.83
N GLY A 91 -12.22 1.68 13.66
CA GLY A 91 -11.04 0.89 14.04
C GLY A 91 -10.39 0.13 12.88
N TRP A 92 -11.08 -0.07 11.76
CA TRP A 92 -10.45 -0.64 10.56
C TRP A 92 -9.39 0.30 9.98
N ARG A 93 -9.59 1.63 10.08
CA ARG A 93 -8.63 2.62 9.56
C ARG A 93 -7.30 2.57 10.30
N GLU A 94 -7.29 2.23 11.59
CA GLU A 94 -6.05 2.07 12.37
C GLU A 94 -5.22 0.86 11.88
N ARG A 95 -5.85 -0.11 11.21
CA ARG A 95 -5.18 -1.30 10.65
C ARG A 95 -4.58 -1.05 9.26
N VAL A 96 -4.83 0.12 8.67
CA VAL A 96 -4.39 0.47 7.31
C VAL A 96 -3.55 1.74 7.33
N GLY A 97 -2.29 1.64 6.92
CA GLY A 97 -1.40 2.78 6.71
C GLY A 97 -1.46 3.24 5.25
N ILE A 98 -1.50 4.54 5.00
CA ILE A 98 -1.55 5.09 3.65
C ILE A 98 -0.43 6.11 3.48
N VAL A 99 0.41 5.90 2.47
CA VAL A 99 1.43 6.84 2.03
C VAL A 99 0.87 7.65 0.86
N LEU A 100 0.40 8.86 1.13
CA LEU A 100 -0.17 9.74 0.10
C LEU A 100 0.92 10.23 -0.88
N GLN A 101 0.54 10.52 -2.13
CA GLN A 101 1.47 11.08 -3.13
C GLN A 101 1.95 12.50 -2.76
N GLU A 102 1.08 13.29 -2.11
CA GLU A 102 1.40 14.62 -1.60
C GLU A 102 1.49 14.58 -0.07
N SER A 103 2.72 14.69 0.44
CA SER A 103 2.99 14.85 1.88
C SER A 103 2.67 16.30 2.28
N PRO A 104 2.07 16.58 3.46
CA PRO A 104 1.81 17.94 3.92
C PRO A 104 3.09 18.78 3.90
N GLY A 105 3.24 19.61 2.87
CA GLY A 105 4.50 20.22 2.44
C GLY A 105 5.18 21.12 3.44
N GLU A 106 4.49 21.59 4.47
CA GLU A 106 4.75 22.92 5.04
C GLU A 106 4.59 22.95 6.56
N ILE A 107 5.10 21.93 7.24
CA ILE A 107 5.06 21.89 8.70
C ILE A 107 6.48 22.17 9.22
N GLU A 108 6.67 23.28 9.96
CA GLU A 108 7.95 23.67 10.59
C GLU A 108 8.36 22.74 11.76
N LEU A 109 7.87 21.51 11.80
CA LEU A 109 8.23 20.51 12.82
C LEU A 109 9.48 19.74 12.40
N THR A 110 10.27 19.39 13.41
CA THR A 110 11.30 18.37 13.30
C THR A 110 10.71 17.01 12.98
N VAL A 111 11.53 16.10 12.45
CA VAL A 111 11.14 14.71 12.20
C VAL A 111 10.55 14.07 13.46
N GLN A 112 11.20 14.27 14.60
CA GLN A 112 10.73 13.73 15.88
C GLN A 112 9.37 14.31 16.29
N GLU A 113 9.21 15.63 16.28
CA GLU A 113 7.95 16.28 16.65
C GLU A 113 6.81 15.85 15.72
N CYS A 114 7.09 15.69 14.43
CA CYS A 114 6.12 15.18 13.46
C CYS A 114 5.67 13.76 13.84
N MET A 115 6.62 12.86 14.10
CA MET A 115 6.31 11.48 14.51
C MET A 115 5.53 11.42 15.82
N GLU A 116 5.91 12.21 16.82
CA GLU A 116 5.22 12.29 18.11
C GLU A 116 3.78 12.82 17.97
N PHE A 117 3.58 13.84 17.12
CA PHE A 117 2.25 14.35 16.81
C PHE A 117 1.35 13.28 16.21
N TYR A 118 1.83 12.55 15.18
CA TYR A 118 1.03 11.49 14.55
C TYR A 118 0.85 10.27 15.46
N ALA A 119 1.84 9.91 16.27
CA ALA A 119 1.71 8.85 17.28
C ALA A 119 0.55 9.13 18.26
N GLY A 120 0.37 10.39 18.66
CA GLY A 120 -0.72 10.81 19.54
C GLY A 120 -2.13 10.66 18.95
N LEU A 121 -2.26 10.38 17.65
CA LEU A 121 -3.54 10.14 16.98
C LEU A 121 -4.02 8.68 17.09
N TYR A 122 -3.16 7.76 17.56
CA TYR A 122 -3.45 6.33 17.64
C TYR A 122 -3.57 5.85 19.09
N THR A 123 -4.41 4.83 19.30
CA THR A 123 -4.62 4.25 20.63
C THR A 123 -3.41 3.43 21.09
N ALA A 124 -2.69 2.80 20.16
CA ALA A 124 -1.53 1.96 20.42
C ALA A 124 -0.44 2.20 19.36
N PRO A 125 0.23 3.37 19.37
CA PRO A 125 1.28 3.67 18.40
C PRO A 125 2.55 2.84 18.66
N ARG A 126 3.34 2.64 17.61
CA ARG A 126 4.72 2.14 17.72
C ARG A 126 5.61 3.18 18.42
N GLY A 127 6.77 2.73 18.90
CA GLY A 127 7.81 3.64 19.39
C GLY A 127 8.36 4.52 18.26
N VAL A 128 8.45 5.84 18.49
CA VAL A 128 8.96 6.81 17.49
C VAL A 128 10.38 6.48 17.04
N GLU A 129 11.31 6.27 17.98
CA GLU A 129 12.71 5.98 17.67
C GLU A 129 12.87 4.64 16.90
N GLU A 130 12.10 3.62 17.28
CA GLU A 130 12.11 2.33 16.60
C GLU A 130 11.61 2.49 15.16
N THR A 131 10.49 3.21 14.98
CA THR A 131 9.87 3.43 13.67
C THR A 131 10.80 4.21 12.75
N LEU A 132 11.47 5.25 13.26
CA LEU A 132 12.47 6.00 12.49
C LEU A 132 13.69 5.16 12.12
N ALA A 133 14.13 4.27 13.01
CA ALA A 133 15.21 3.34 12.71
C ALA A 133 14.81 2.35 11.59
N GLN A 134 13.58 1.83 11.61
CA GLN A 134 13.08 0.90 10.59
C GLN A 134 13.07 1.50 9.19
N VAL A 135 12.78 2.79 9.06
CA VAL A 135 12.82 3.49 7.76
C VAL A 135 14.19 4.11 7.45
N GLY A 136 15.22 3.83 8.25
CA GLY A 136 16.58 4.34 8.02
C GLY A 136 16.71 5.86 8.18
N LEU A 137 15.94 6.46 9.09
CA LEU A 137 15.98 7.89 9.44
C LEU A 137 16.58 8.17 10.82
N ARG A 138 17.23 7.18 11.44
CA ARG A 138 18.02 7.40 12.66
C ARG A 138 19.08 8.48 12.42
N GLY A 139 19.18 9.45 13.33
CA GLY A 139 20.07 10.61 13.21
C GLY A 139 19.45 11.82 12.50
N ALA A 140 18.23 11.71 11.96
CA ALA A 140 17.49 12.81 11.35
C ALA A 140 16.43 13.43 12.27
N GLU A 141 16.33 12.99 13.52
CA GLU A 141 15.27 13.33 14.48
C GLU A 141 15.10 14.84 14.65
N GLY A 142 16.21 15.58 14.78
CA GLY A 142 16.22 17.03 14.95
C GLY A 142 16.20 17.84 13.65
N GLN A 143 16.19 17.21 12.48
CA GLN A 143 16.07 17.92 11.20
C GLN A 143 14.63 18.33 10.98
N LYS A 144 14.39 19.51 10.38
CA LYS A 144 13.04 19.89 9.97
C LYS A 144 12.60 19.02 8.80
N SER A 145 11.33 18.64 8.78
CA SER A 145 10.75 17.80 7.71
C SER A 145 10.93 18.43 6.31
N MET A 146 10.95 19.77 6.23
CA MET A 146 11.18 20.52 4.99
C MET A 146 12.63 20.49 4.49
N ASP A 147 13.60 20.20 5.37
CA ASP A 147 15.03 20.16 5.01
C ASP A 147 15.47 18.77 4.53
N LEU A 148 14.57 17.78 4.57
CA LEU A 148 14.84 16.43 4.11
C LEU A 148 14.98 16.37 2.58
N SER A 149 15.93 15.57 2.10
CA SER A 149 15.94 15.17 0.68
C SER A 149 14.66 14.44 0.30
N GLY A 150 14.29 14.43 -0.99
CA GLY A 150 13.07 13.74 -1.45
C GLY A 150 12.99 12.27 -1.02
N GLY A 151 14.11 11.55 -1.06
CA GLY A 151 14.18 10.16 -0.59
C GLY A 151 14.07 10.00 0.94
N GLN A 152 14.58 10.95 1.73
CA GLN A 152 14.34 10.96 3.18
C GLN A 152 12.89 11.31 3.50
N ARG A 153 12.31 12.28 2.79
CA ARG A 153 10.93 12.69 2.96
C ARG A 153 9.96 11.54 2.68
N ARG A 154 10.20 10.75 1.64
CA ARG A 154 9.38 9.56 1.38
C ARG A 154 9.51 8.49 2.46
N ARG A 155 10.70 8.31 3.02
CA ARG A 155 10.92 7.40 4.15
C ARG A 155 10.22 7.90 5.41
N LEU A 156 10.12 9.23 5.61
CA LEU A 156 9.29 9.81 6.66
C LEU A 156 7.81 9.53 6.40
N ASP A 157 7.31 9.66 5.17
CA ASP A 157 5.92 9.34 4.86
C ASP A 157 5.60 7.86 5.17
N VAL A 158 6.53 6.93 4.88
CA VAL A 158 6.40 5.52 5.28
C VAL A 158 6.38 5.37 6.80
N ALA A 159 7.23 6.10 7.54
CA ALA A 159 7.23 6.06 9.00
C ALA A 159 5.90 6.57 9.59
N LEU A 160 5.34 7.64 9.02
CA LEU A 160 4.05 8.19 9.41
C LEU A 160 2.90 7.22 9.12
N ALA A 161 2.95 6.50 8.00
CA ALA A 161 1.98 5.43 7.72
C ALA A 161 2.14 4.24 8.67
N LEU A 162 3.36 3.95 9.13
CA LEU A 162 3.69 2.82 10.00
C LEU A 162 3.44 3.09 11.49
N ILE A 163 3.43 4.35 11.94
CA ILE A 163 3.42 4.70 13.38
C ILE A 163 2.18 4.17 14.12
N GLY A 164 1.04 4.00 13.44
CA GLY A 164 -0.16 3.37 13.98
C GLY A 164 -0.13 1.85 14.08
N ASP A 165 1.02 1.24 13.76
CA ASP A 165 1.24 -0.21 13.66
C ASP A 165 0.27 -0.96 12.72
N PRO A 166 -0.02 -0.46 11.51
CA PRO A 166 -1.01 -1.06 10.63
C PRO A 166 -0.63 -2.49 10.21
N GLU A 167 -1.61 -3.28 9.78
CA GLU A 167 -1.40 -4.61 9.19
C GLU A 167 -1.11 -4.54 7.68
N LEU A 168 -1.66 -3.51 7.01
CA LEU A 168 -1.56 -3.28 5.57
C LEU A 168 -1.12 -1.85 5.29
N LEU A 169 -0.13 -1.67 4.41
CA LEU A 169 0.29 -0.37 3.91
C LEU A 169 -0.04 -0.22 2.42
N PHE A 170 -0.63 0.91 2.05
CA PHE A 170 -0.78 1.35 0.66
C PHE A 170 0.25 2.40 0.29
N LEU A 171 0.91 2.21 -0.85
CA LEU A 171 1.93 3.13 -1.36
C LEU A 171 1.67 3.45 -2.83
N ASP A 172 1.21 4.66 -3.12
CA ASP A 172 0.97 5.09 -4.49
C ASP A 172 2.24 5.70 -5.11
N GLU A 173 2.76 5.06 -6.16
CA GLU A 173 3.96 5.42 -6.93
C GLU A 173 5.15 5.88 -6.07
N PRO A 174 5.62 5.05 -5.11
CA PRO A 174 6.48 5.54 -4.03
C PRO A 174 7.92 5.86 -4.42
N THR A 175 8.39 5.40 -5.58
CA THR A 175 9.77 5.56 -6.05
C THR A 175 9.90 6.52 -7.23
N THR A 176 8.82 7.21 -7.61
CA THR A 176 8.83 8.16 -8.72
C THR A 176 9.81 9.31 -8.44
N GLY A 177 10.67 9.59 -9.42
CA GLY A 177 11.68 10.65 -9.33
C GLY A 177 12.94 10.29 -8.53
N PHE A 178 13.05 9.06 -8.02
CA PHE A 178 14.25 8.63 -7.30
C PHE A 178 15.39 8.31 -8.26
N ASP A 179 16.61 8.65 -7.83
CA ASP A 179 17.82 8.07 -8.40
C ASP A 179 17.94 6.56 -8.05
N PRO A 180 18.80 5.80 -8.76
CA PRO A 180 18.94 4.36 -8.54
C PRO A 180 19.40 3.95 -7.12
N SER A 181 20.12 4.82 -6.41
CA SER A 181 20.57 4.55 -5.04
C SER A 181 19.42 4.71 -4.07
N ALA A 182 18.70 5.83 -4.14
CA ALA A 182 17.53 6.09 -3.31
C ALA A 182 16.44 5.03 -3.49
N ARG A 183 16.22 4.57 -4.73
CA ARG A 183 15.27 3.49 -5.03
C ARG A 183 15.64 2.17 -4.33
N ARG A 184 16.90 1.77 -4.37
CA ARG A 184 17.36 0.54 -3.68
C ARG A 184 17.16 0.63 -2.17
N GLN A 185 17.56 1.75 -1.56
CA GLN A 185 17.35 1.98 -0.13
C GLN A 185 15.86 1.95 0.26
N PHE A 186 14.99 2.46 -0.60
CA PHE A 186 13.54 2.38 -0.38
C PHE A 186 13.05 0.93 -0.40
N TRP A 187 13.49 0.12 -1.36
CA TRP A 187 13.15 -1.31 -1.41
C TRP A 187 13.67 -2.09 -0.20
N ASP A 188 14.84 -1.74 0.33
CA ASP A 188 15.34 -2.32 1.58
C ASP A 188 14.40 -2.04 2.76
N VAL A 189 13.84 -0.82 2.85
CA VAL A 189 12.82 -0.48 3.86
C VAL A 189 11.56 -1.33 3.66
N ILE A 190 11.04 -1.41 2.44
CA ILE A 190 9.83 -2.19 2.12
C ILE A 190 10.02 -3.68 2.45
N ALA A 191 11.18 -4.25 2.13
CA ALA A 191 11.52 -5.63 2.47
C ALA A 191 11.57 -5.83 3.99
N GLY A 192 12.16 -4.91 4.74
CA GLY A 192 12.19 -4.96 6.20
C GLY A 192 10.79 -4.92 6.83
N LEU A 193 9.86 -4.10 6.28
CA LEU A 193 8.48 -4.07 6.75
C LEU A 193 7.75 -5.40 6.52
N ARG A 194 8.01 -6.07 5.39
CA ARG A 194 7.48 -7.41 5.13
C ARG A 194 8.00 -8.42 6.16
N GLU A 195 9.27 -8.36 6.55
CA GLU A 195 9.84 -9.23 7.59
C GLU A 195 9.18 -9.02 8.96
N LEU A 196 8.63 -7.83 9.22
CA LEU A 196 7.78 -7.53 10.40
C LEU A 196 6.34 -8.06 10.25
N GLY A 197 6.04 -8.81 9.20
CA GLY A 197 4.72 -9.39 8.93
C GLY A 197 3.73 -8.42 8.31
N LYS A 198 4.16 -7.24 7.85
CA LYS A 198 3.29 -6.25 7.23
C LYS A 198 2.93 -6.67 5.81
N THR A 199 1.68 -6.43 5.42
CA THR A 199 1.23 -6.56 4.03
C THR A 199 1.43 -5.23 3.34
N ILE A 200 1.90 -5.24 2.09
CA ILE A 200 2.25 -4.02 1.37
C ILE A 200 1.61 -4.08 -0.01
N PHE A 201 0.76 -3.10 -0.32
CA PHE A 201 0.21 -2.89 -1.64
C PHE A 201 0.80 -1.62 -2.23
N LEU A 202 1.48 -1.72 -3.36
CA LEU A 202 2.06 -0.57 -4.02
C LEU A 202 1.65 -0.48 -5.48
N THR A 203 1.55 0.73 -6.01
CA THR A 203 1.44 0.95 -7.46
C THR A 203 2.78 1.38 -8.02
N THR A 204 3.04 0.98 -9.25
CA THR A 204 4.19 1.49 -10.00
C THR A 204 3.94 1.40 -11.50
N HIS A 205 4.56 2.29 -12.26
CA HIS A 205 4.64 2.22 -13.72
C HIS A 205 6.02 1.75 -14.21
N TYR A 206 6.96 1.47 -13.30
CA TYR A 206 8.27 0.96 -13.64
C TYR A 206 8.24 -0.58 -13.68
N MET A 207 8.45 -1.16 -14.87
CA MET A 207 8.46 -2.62 -15.03
C MET A 207 9.65 -3.31 -14.34
N ASP A 208 10.71 -2.58 -14.01
CA ASP A 208 11.87 -3.11 -13.28
C ASP A 208 11.57 -3.35 -11.78
N GLU A 209 10.36 -3.04 -11.32
CA GLU A 209 9.90 -3.14 -9.93
C GLU A 209 8.93 -4.32 -9.68
N ALA A 210 8.72 -5.18 -10.67
CA ALA A 210 7.85 -6.36 -10.60
C ALA A 210 8.59 -7.68 -10.81
#